data_AF-A0A4R8RL65-F1
#
_entry.id   AF-A0A4R8RL65-F1
#
_cell.length_a   1.000
_cell.length_b   1.000
_cell.length_c   1.000
_cell.angle_alpha   90.00
_cell.angle_beta   90.00
_cell.angle_gamma   90.00
#
_symmetry.space_group_name_H-M   'P 1'
#
loop_
_entity.id
_entity.type
_entity.pdbx_description
1 polymer ?
#
loop_
_entity_poly.entity_id
_entity_poly.type
_entity_poly.pdbx_seq_one_letter_code
_entity_poly.pdbx_strand_id
1 'polypeptide(L)'
;MAPPLNLLIRALVAFEDVIIRQILRSPGFHRGVGRIHKYVDEKQNGPMPHEPLRQGEASANPEARGFGHYFFQELKNQFRGTPTNPNVPPGPPKR
;
A
#
# COMPACT_ATOMS: atom_id res chain seq x y z
N MET A 1 -2.34 -44.26 -5.69
CA MET A 1 -2.41 -42.94 -6.35
C MET A 1 -3.11 -42.00 -5.38
N ALA A 2 -2.49 -40.86 -5.04
CA ALA A 2 -3.12 -39.91 -4.12
C ALA A 2 -4.36 -39.32 -4.80
N PRO A 3 -5.51 -39.21 -4.11
CA PRO A 3 -6.71 -38.66 -4.71
C PRO A 3 -6.45 -37.21 -5.16
N PRO A 4 -7.00 -36.78 -6.30
CA PRO A 4 -6.65 -35.50 -6.94
C PRO A 4 -6.91 -34.29 -6.02
N LEU A 5 -7.88 -34.38 -5.13
CA LEU A 5 -8.19 -33.36 -4.12
C LEU A 5 -7.04 -33.16 -3.11
N ASN A 6 -6.35 -34.24 -2.72
CA ASN A 6 -5.21 -34.15 -1.80
C ASN A 6 -3.99 -33.48 -2.44
N LEU A 7 -3.81 -33.64 -3.75
CA LEU A 7 -2.74 -32.95 -4.48
C LEU A 7 -3.04 -31.44 -4.59
N LEU A 8 -4.30 -31.08 -4.84
CA LEU A 8 -4.73 -29.68 -4.91
C LEU A 8 -4.58 -28.99 -3.55
N ILE A 9 -5.03 -29.62 -2.46
CA ILE A 9 -4.86 -29.08 -1.10
C ILE A 9 -3.38 -28.90 -0.77
N ARG A 10 -2.52 -29.88 -1.09
CA ARG A 10 -1.08 -29.78 -0.87
C ARG A 10 -0.44 -28.65 -1.68
N ALA A 11 -0.88 -28.45 -2.92
CA ALA A 11 -0.41 -27.35 -3.76
C ALA A 11 -0.81 -25.98 -3.20
N LEU A 12 -2.04 -25.82 -2.70
CA LEU A 12 -2.50 -24.59 -2.06
C LEU A 12 -1.70 -24.28 -0.79
N VAL A 13 -1.50 -25.27 0.08
CA VAL A 13 -0.70 -25.09 1.30
C VAL A 13 0.75 -24.73 0.98
N ALA A 14 1.36 -25.40 0.00
CA ALA A 14 2.72 -25.08 -0.41
C ALA A 14 2.83 -23.66 -1.00
N PHE A 15 1.82 -23.23 -1.75
CA PHE A 15 1.76 -21.88 -2.32
C PHE A 15 1.59 -20.81 -1.23
N GLU A 16 0.71 -21.04 -0.26
CA GLU A 16 0.54 -20.20 0.92
C GLU A 16 1.87 -20.03 1.67
N ASP A 17 2.58 -21.14 1.91
CA ASP A 17 3.87 -21.15 2.60
C ASP A 17 4.93 -20.30 1.88
N VAL A 18 4.94 -20.34 0.54
CA VAL A 18 5.83 -19.52 -0.31
C VAL A 18 5.46 -18.04 -0.20
N ILE A 19 4.18 -17.69 -0.28
CA ILE A 19 3.72 -16.32 -0.14
C ILE A 19 4.08 -15.75 1.24
N ILE A 20 3.79 -16.49 2.30
CA ILE A 20 4.09 -16.09 3.67
C ILE A 20 5.60 -15.85 3.83
N ARG A 21 6.44 -16.77 3.36
CA ARG A 21 7.90 -16.60 3.40
C ARG A 21 8.36 -15.36 2.62
N GLN A 22 7.77 -15.10 1.45
CA GLN A 22 8.13 -13.95 0.64
C GLN A 22 7.73 -12.63 1.31
N ILE A 23 6.55 -12.59 1.92
CA ILE A 23 6.03 -11.44 2.66
C ILE A 23 6.89 -11.18 3.90
N LEU A 24 7.20 -12.21 4.69
CA LEU A 24 8.01 -12.10 5.90
C LEU A 24 9.48 -11.77 5.60
N ARG A 25 10.00 -12.12 4.43
CA ARG A 25 11.35 -11.72 4.00
C ARG A 25 11.41 -10.29 3.48
N SER A 26 10.28 -9.67 3.15
CA SER A 26 10.23 -8.32 2.60
C SER A 26 10.39 -7.27 3.71
N PRO A 27 11.50 -6.50 3.74
CA PRO A 27 11.68 -5.41 4.70
C PRO A 27 10.64 -4.29 4.48
N GLY A 28 10.13 -4.17 3.25
CA GLY A 28 9.08 -3.22 2.91
C GLY A 28 7.74 -3.57 3.55
N PHE A 29 7.41 -4.87 3.60
CA PHE A 29 6.19 -5.33 4.26
C PHE A 29 6.19 -4.99 5.75
N HIS A 30 7.29 -5.27 6.45
CA HIS A 30 7.44 -4.92 7.87
C HIS A 30 7.34 -3.42 8.12
N ARG A 31 7.97 -2.60 7.26
CA ARG A 31 7.84 -1.13 7.35
C ARG A 31 6.41 -0.66 7.10
N GLY A 32 5.67 -1.30 6.19
CA GLY A 32 4.27 -1.01 5.91
C GLY A 32 3.36 -1.33 7.09
N VAL A 33 3.48 -2.56 7.62
CA VAL A 33 2.74 -3.00 8.81
C VAL A 33 3.03 -2.10 10.00
N GLY A 34 4.30 -1.72 10.22
CA GLY A 34 4.68 -0.80 11.28
C GLY A 34 4.00 0.57 11.16
N ARG A 35 3.86 1.11 9.95
CA ARG A 35 3.14 2.39 9.72
C ARG A 35 1.64 2.27 10.01
N ILE A 36 1.01 1.16 9.62
CA ILE A 36 -0.41 0.93 9.88
C ILE A 36 -0.64 0.75 11.37
N HIS A 37 0.19 -0.06 12.03
CA HIS A 37 0.13 -0.29 13.46
C HIS A 37 0.24 1.05 14.22
N LYS A 38 1.24 1.86 13.86
CA LYS A 38 1.42 3.20 14.40
C LYS A 38 0.19 4.09 14.17
N TYR A 39 -0.37 4.11 12.97
CA TYR A 39 -1.57 4.90 12.66
C TYR A 39 -2.80 4.48 13.48
N VAL A 40 -3.01 3.16 13.62
CA VAL A 40 -4.12 2.62 14.42
C VAL A 40 -3.93 2.93 15.90
N ASP A 41 -2.70 2.78 16.40
CA ASP A 41 -2.32 3.06 17.77
C ASP A 41 -2.50 4.54 18.11
N GLU A 42 -2.01 5.45 17.26
CA GLU A 42 -2.25 6.90 17.38
C GLU A 42 -3.74 7.25 17.38
N LYS A 43 -4.55 6.55 16.57
CA LYS A 43 -6.00 6.77 16.48
C LYS A 43 -6.76 6.27 17.71
N GLN A 44 -6.31 5.18 18.33
CA GLN A 44 -6.98 4.58 19.48
C GLN A 44 -6.49 5.18 20.81
N ASN A 45 -5.18 5.35 20.96
CA ASN A 45 -4.53 5.71 22.22
C ASN A 45 -4.03 7.17 22.24
N GLY A 46 -4.14 7.89 21.12
CA GLY A 46 -3.67 9.27 20.98
C GLY A 46 -2.19 9.38 20.58
N PRO A 47 -1.70 10.60 20.31
CA PRO A 47 -0.32 10.81 19.86
C PRO A 47 0.70 10.36 20.92
N MET A 48 1.73 9.61 20.52
CA MET A 48 2.79 9.22 21.45
C MET A 48 3.59 10.47 21.92
N PRO A 49 3.72 10.71 23.23
CA PRO A 49 4.26 11.97 23.77
C PRO A 49 5.76 12.18 23.54
N HIS A 50 6.48 11.21 22.98
CA HIS A 50 7.94 11.25 22.80
C HIS A 50 8.41 11.06 21.37
N GLU A 51 7.50 10.98 20.41
CA GLU A 51 7.91 10.83 19.02
C GLU A 51 8.19 12.20 18.41
N PRO A 52 9.39 12.44 17.82
CA PRO A 52 9.66 13.69 17.14
C PRO A 52 8.64 13.87 16.01
N LEU A 53 8.04 15.06 15.94
CA LEU A 53 7.10 15.48 14.89
C LEU A 53 7.61 14.96 13.53
N ARG A 54 6.77 14.22 12.80
CA ARG A 54 7.24 13.56 11.58
C ARG A 54 7.67 14.64 10.59
N GLN A 55 8.83 14.43 9.98
CA GLN A 55 9.34 15.30 8.94
C GLN A 55 8.28 15.43 7.83
N GLY A 56 7.66 16.61 7.70
CA GLY A 56 6.56 16.88 6.78
C GLY A 56 5.22 17.27 7.42
N GLU A 57 4.98 17.04 8.71
CA GLU A 57 3.72 17.46 9.36
C GLU A 57 3.59 18.98 9.46
N ALA A 58 4.71 19.71 9.51
CA ALA A 58 4.73 21.18 9.49
C ALA A 58 4.71 21.80 8.08
N SER A 59 4.88 21.00 7.02
CA SER A 59 5.04 21.49 5.63
C SER A 59 4.17 20.76 4.61
N ALA A 60 3.27 19.89 5.07
CA ALA A 60 2.35 19.16 4.20
C ALA A 60 1.29 20.12 3.65
N ASN A 61 1.38 20.42 2.35
CA ASN A 61 0.29 21.07 1.65
C ASN A 61 -0.90 20.07 1.60
N PRO A 62 -2.08 20.39 2.17
CA PRO A 62 -3.24 19.50 2.16
C PRO A 62 -3.73 19.17 0.74
N GLU A 63 -3.37 19.95 -0.28
CA GLU A 63 -3.69 19.69 -1.68
C GLU A 63 -2.67 18.82 -2.42
N ALA A 64 -1.48 18.59 -1.84
CA ALA A 64 -0.44 17.79 -2.46
C ALA A 64 -0.77 16.29 -2.34
N ARG A 65 -1.51 15.76 -3.32
CA ARG A 65 -1.72 14.32 -3.46
C ARG A 65 -0.37 13.63 -3.70
N GLY A 66 -0.07 12.60 -2.91
CA GLY A 66 1.18 11.86 -3.03
C GLY A 66 1.27 11.05 -4.33
N PHE A 67 2.50 10.72 -4.74
CA PHE A 67 2.80 9.90 -5.93
C PHE A 67 1.95 8.62 -6.01
N GLY A 68 1.73 7.94 -4.88
CA GLY A 68 0.93 6.71 -4.84
C GLY A 68 -0.51 6.89 -5.32
N HIS A 69 -1.16 8.02 -5.01
CA HIS A 69 -2.51 8.32 -5.50
C HIS A 69 -2.55 8.34 -7.03
N TYR A 70 -1.60 9.06 -7.65
CA TYR A 70 -1.48 9.14 -9.10
C TYR A 70 -1.09 7.80 -9.74
N PHE A 71 -0.20 7.05 -9.10
CA PHE A 71 0.21 5.72 -9.58
C PHE A 71 -0.96 4.73 -9.61
N PHE A 72 -1.74 4.64 -8.53
CA PHE A 72 -2.92 3.77 -8.50
C PHE A 72 -4.05 4.25 -9.41
N GLN A 73 -4.22 5.57 -9.54
CA GLN A 73 -5.15 6.16 -10.48
C GLN A 73 -4.78 5.77 -11.92
N GLU A 74 -3.50 5.81 -12.28
CA GLU A 74 -3.03 5.42 -13.61
C GLU A 74 -3.20 3.91 -13.85
N LEU A 75 -2.86 3.06 -12.88
CA LEU A 75 -3.13 1.62 -12.98
C LEU A 75 -4.61 1.32 -13.23
N LYS A 76 -5.51 2.02 -12.53
CA LYS A 76 -6.96 1.89 -12.73
C LYS A 76 -7.41 2.42 -14.09
N ASN A 77 -6.84 3.53 -14.54
CA ASN A 77 -7.15 4.14 -15.84
C ASN A 77 -6.67 3.27 -17.00
N GLN A 78 -5.50 2.63 -16.87
CA GLN A 78 -4.98 1.65 -17.82
C GLN A 78 -5.86 0.41 -17.88
N PHE A 79 -6.30 -0.11 -16.73
CA PHE A 79 -7.25 -1.23 -16.70
C PHE A 79 -8.59 -0.90 -17.37
N ARG A 80 -9.04 0.36 -17.28
CA ARG A 80 -10.26 0.86 -17.94
C ARG A 80 -10.06 1.21 -19.42
N GLY A 81 -8.84 1.15 -19.95
CA GLY A 81 -8.54 1.52 -21.35
C GLY A 81 -8.57 3.02 -21.63
N THR A 82 -8.57 3.87 -20.59
CA THR A 82 -8.51 5.33 -20.71
C THR A 82 -7.25 5.87 -20.03
N PRO A 83 -6.04 5.54 -20.54
CA PRO A 83 -4.79 6.01 -19.95
C PRO A 83 -4.71 7.54 -19.96
N THR A 84 -4.04 8.11 -18.96
CA THR A 84 -3.91 9.58 -18.88
C THR A 84 -2.93 10.07 -19.94
N ASN A 85 -3.31 11.05 -20.76
CA ASN A 85 -2.44 11.62 -21.79
C ASN A 85 -1.34 12.48 -21.14
N PRO A 86 -0.04 12.15 -21.30
CA PRO A 86 1.06 12.89 -20.67
C PRO A 86 1.23 14.32 -21.20
N ASN A 87 0.60 14.66 -22.33
CA ASN A 87 0.72 15.97 -22.96
C ASN A 87 -0.29 17.00 -22.44
N VAL A 88 -1.21 16.61 -21.55
CA VAL A 88 -2.17 17.53 -20.94
C VAL A 88 -1.72 17.85 -19.52
N PRO A 89 -1.26 19.08 -19.22
CA PRO A 89 -0.90 19.44 -17.86
C PRO A 89 -2.13 19.30 -16.95
N PRO A 90 -1.98 18.75 -15.73
CA PRO A 90 -3.08 18.63 -14.80
C PRO A 90 -3.68 20.03 -14.59
N GLY A 91 -4.99 20.13 -14.80
CA GLY A 91 -5.72 21.39 -14.61
C GLY A 91 -5.53 21.91 -13.18
N PRO A 92 -5.58 23.23 -12.98
CA PRO A 92 -5.35 23.83 -11.67
C PRO A 92 -6.31 23.22 -10.63
N PRO A 93 -5.86 23.06 -9.37
CA PRO A 93 -6.71 22.55 -8.30
C PRO A 93 -7.98 23.40 -8.24
N LYS A 94 -9.14 22.75 -8.30
CA LYS A 94 -10.42 23.43 -8.10
C LYS A 94 -10.47 23.87 -6.64
N ARG A 95 -10.44 25.19 -6.46
CA ARG A 95 -10.69 25.88 -5.19
C ARG A 95 -12.08 25.58 -4.66
#